data_AF-A0A5Q4DFR2-F1
#
_entry.id   AF-A0A5Q4DFR2-F1
#
_cell.length_a   1.000
_cell.length_b   1.000
_cell.length_c   1.000
_cell.angle_alpha   90.00
_cell.angle_beta   90.00
_cell.angle_gamma   90.00
#
_symmetry.space_group_name_H-M   'P 1'
#
loop_
_entity.id
_entity.type
_entity.pdbx_description
1 polymer ?
#
loop_
_entity_poly.entity_id
_entity_poly.type
_entity_poly.pdbx_seq_one_letter_code
_entity_poly.pdbx_strand_id
1 'polypeptide(L)'
;MAMHGEYRDAVIAAAGRRPHWTRWRPNSIVESCWPLIAGLLGNEEGLRGILYLAVGEGDARWDDAPATRGPLARHLREEVVRVPIAPEDITYLGEGDEPSREPTPRLEIRVRLAWETPQVLREFGVFGGDATEAANSGRMINHVVHDRLNLGEGSTLTRQIRFSFGQGGLGHWLDPAEHWLGQEDARLVDGVGDAMASALRGQGILTVNELAVCEPLNDRGPIPLIPLVELRSKARLALRTAAEIRVSDGFLRLTAWEVLLTPTATLALNAHADVTEAAWLREKIGALEVALNHHFLSRVTVRELVGHRRAGE
;
A
#
# COMPACT_ATOMS: atom_id res chain seq x y z
N MET A 1 3.99 -12.04 -0.91
CA MET A 1 4.89 -10.96 -0.46
C MET A 1 4.38 -9.67 -1.05
N ALA A 2 4.07 -8.65 -0.24
CA ALA A 2 3.68 -7.35 -0.77
C ALA A 2 4.85 -6.37 -0.59
N MET A 3 4.99 -5.47 -1.53
CA MET A 3 5.96 -4.38 -1.50
C MET A 3 5.14 -3.12 -1.76
N HIS A 4 5.36 -2.12 -0.92
CA HIS A 4 4.73 -0.83 -1.06
C HIS A 4 5.82 0.20 -1.23
N GLY A 5 5.51 1.26 -1.96
CA GLY A 5 6.41 2.39 -1.98
C GLY A 5 5.67 3.71 -2.01
N GLU A 6 6.39 4.71 -1.54
CA GLU A 6 5.97 6.09 -1.53
C GLU A 6 7.12 6.98 -1.94
N TYR A 7 6.82 8.21 -2.33
CA TYR A 7 7.82 9.20 -2.66
C TYR A 7 7.38 10.59 -2.24
N ARG A 8 8.36 11.48 -2.10
CA ARG A 8 8.14 12.93 -2.00
C ARG A 8 9.30 13.66 -2.63
N ASP A 9 9.02 14.88 -3.06
CA ASP A 9 9.95 15.72 -3.79
C ASP A 9 10.16 17.05 -3.08
N ALA A 10 11.34 17.63 -3.26
CA ALA A 10 11.61 19.02 -2.95
C ALA A 10 12.41 19.65 -4.10
N VAL A 11 11.93 20.79 -4.59
CA VAL A 11 12.64 21.57 -5.61
C VAL A 11 13.25 22.81 -4.95
N ILE A 12 14.55 22.99 -5.17
CA ILE A 12 15.29 24.19 -4.79
C ILE A 12 15.57 24.96 -6.07
N ALA A 13 15.01 26.17 -6.19
CA ALA A 13 15.34 27.06 -7.30
C ALA A 13 16.76 27.64 -7.14
N ALA A 14 17.37 28.10 -8.24
CA ALA A 14 18.73 28.67 -8.28
C ALA A 14 18.98 29.77 -7.23
N ALA A 15 17.94 30.49 -6.79
CA ALA A 15 18.00 31.52 -5.75
C ALA A 15 18.17 30.99 -4.31
N GLY A 16 18.40 29.69 -4.10
CA GLY A 16 18.86 29.13 -2.81
C GLY A 16 17.82 29.16 -1.68
N ARG A 17 16.52 29.20 -2.00
CA ARG A 17 15.46 29.10 -0.98
C ARG A 17 15.48 27.71 -0.32
N ARG A 18 15.05 27.64 0.95
CA ARG A 18 14.90 26.37 1.65
C ARG A 18 13.97 25.43 0.87
N PRO A 19 14.32 24.14 0.72
CA PRO A 19 13.47 23.17 0.05
C PRO A 19 12.11 23.06 0.75
N HIS A 20 11.03 23.17 -0.01
CA HIS A 20 9.70 22.78 0.44
C HIS A 20 9.42 21.37 -0.04
N TRP A 21 9.16 20.45 0.89
CA TRP A 21 8.83 19.06 0.59
C TRP A 21 7.35 18.91 0.28
N THR A 22 7.02 18.16 -0.76
CA THR A 22 5.66 17.68 -0.97
C THR A 22 5.27 16.66 0.11
N ARG A 23 3.96 16.43 0.26
CA ARG A 23 3.47 15.26 1.00
C ARG A 23 3.98 13.96 0.36
N TRP A 24 4.06 12.90 1.17
CA TRP A 24 4.27 11.55 0.65
C TRP A 24 3.12 11.14 -0.27
N ARG A 25 3.46 10.49 -1.38
CA ARG A 25 2.52 9.98 -2.38
C ARG A 25 2.86 8.53 -2.69
N PRO A 26 1.87 7.65 -2.92
CA PRO A 26 2.13 6.27 -3.26
C PRO A 26 2.78 6.16 -4.64
N ASN A 27 3.78 5.29 -4.78
CA ASN A 27 4.34 4.85 -6.05
C ASN A 27 3.78 3.46 -6.45
N SER A 28 3.88 3.10 -7.73
CA SER A 28 3.47 1.78 -8.21
C SER A 28 4.68 0.86 -8.32
N ILE A 29 4.65 -0.27 -7.61
CA ILE A 29 5.61 -1.35 -7.83
C ILE A 29 5.23 -2.06 -9.13
N VAL A 30 6.21 -2.22 -10.02
CA VAL A 30 5.99 -2.89 -11.32
C VAL A 30 6.34 -4.38 -11.23
N GLU A 31 5.76 -5.18 -12.11
CA GLU A 31 5.90 -6.64 -12.08
C GLU A 31 7.35 -7.13 -12.25
N SER A 32 8.19 -6.37 -12.97
CA SER A 32 9.61 -6.71 -13.14
C SER A 32 10.41 -6.71 -11.84
N CYS A 33 9.88 -6.13 -10.77
CA CYS A 33 10.47 -6.18 -9.43
C CYS A 33 10.53 -7.62 -8.87
N TRP A 34 9.50 -8.44 -9.08
CA TRP A 34 9.42 -9.77 -8.45
C TRP A 34 10.46 -10.75 -8.98
N PRO A 35 10.67 -10.87 -10.31
CA PRO A 35 11.77 -11.67 -10.83
C PRO A 35 13.14 -11.16 -10.41
N LEU A 36 13.31 -9.85 -10.20
CA LEU A 36 14.57 -9.30 -9.66
C LEU A 36 14.80 -9.79 -8.23
N ILE A 37 13.80 -9.69 -7.36
CA ILE A 37 13.91 -10.19 -5.97
C ILE A 37 14.19 -11.70 -5.97
N ALA A 38 13.49 -12.48 -6.79
CA ALA A 38 13.71 -13.91 -6.91
C ALA A 38 15.15 -14.23 -7.36
N GLY A 39 15.67 -13.50 -8.36
CA GLY A 39 17.04 -13.66 -8.84
C GLY A 39 18.09 -13.28 -7.78
N LEU A 40 17.86 -12.22 -7.01
CA LEU A 40 18.74 -11.84 -5.89
C LEU A 40 18.77 -12.93 -4.81
N LEU A 41 17.63 -13.52 -4.47
CA LEU A 41 17.54 -14.63 -3.51
C LEU A 41 18.19 -15.92 -4.03
N GLY A 42 18.14 -16.14 -5.35
CA GLY A 42 18.82 -17.24 -6.03
C GLY A 42 20.33 -17.02 -6.18
N ASN A 43 20.86 -15.84 -5.82
CA ASN A 43 22.23 -15.41 -6.12
C ASN A 43 22.57 -15.49 -7.62
N GLU A 44 21.61 -15.14 -8.49
CA GLU A 44 21.81 -15.11 -9.94
C GLU A 44 22.92 -14.13 -10.32
N GLU A 45 23.88 -14.60 -11.13
CA GLU A 45 25.03 -13.80 -11.54
C GLU A 45 24.59 -12.61 -12.41
N GLY A 46 25.19 -11.44 -12.16
CA GLY A 46 24.90 -10.22 -12.90
C GLY A 46 23.66 -9.44 -12.43
N LEU A 47 22.83 -10.01 -11.55
CA LEU A 47 21.73 -9.27 -10.92
C LEU A 47 22.21 -8.58 -9.63
N ARG A 48 21.96 -7.28 -9.53
CA ARG A 48 22.24 -6.46 -8.34
C ARG A 48 20.98 -5.77 -7.85
N GLY A 49 21.07 -5.14 -6.68
CA GLY A 49 19.96 -4.42 -6.06
C GLY A 49 19.57 -3.15 -6.82
N ILE A 50 19.29 -2.08 -6.09
CA ILE A 50 18.92 -0.78 -6.66
C ILE A 50 20.18 -0.09 -7.17
N LEU A 51 20.16 0.37 -8.43
CA LEU A 51 21.36 0.90 -9.11
C LEU A 51 21.16 2.30 -9.67
N TYR A 52 19.99 2.62 -10.22
CA TYR A 52 19.75 3.89 -10.89
C TYR A 52 18.36 4.45 -10.58
N LEU A 53 18.26 5.78 -10.57
CA LEU A 53 17.01 6.51 -10.69
C LEU A 53 16.99 7.20 -12.04
N ALA A 54 15.91 7.01 -12.80
CA ALA A 54 15.69 7.74 -14.04
C ALA A 54 14.43 8.59 -13.97
N VAL A 55 14.43 9.73 -14.66
CA VAL A 55 13.29 10.64 -14.80
C VAL A 55 13.00 10.91 -16.26
N GLY A 56 11.74 11.20 -16.57
CA GLY A 56 11.27 11.38 -17.94
C GLY A 56 10.28 12.53 -18.11
N GLU A 57 10.18 13.03 -19.35
CA GLU A 57 9.19 14.06 -19.73
C GLU A 57 7.77 13.52 -19.81
N GLY A 58 7.64 12.21 -20.03
CA GLY A 58 6.35 11.56 -20.25
C GLY A 58 5.63 12.02 -21.51
N ASP A 59 4.33 11.77 -21.57
CA ASP A 59 3.46 12.29 -22.65
C ASP A 59 2.81 13.61 -22.20
N ALA A 60 2.84 14.65 -23.04
CA ALA A 60 2.23 15.94 -22.74
C ALA A 60 0.71 15.83 -22.49
N ARG A 61 0.03 14.82 -23.04
CA ARG A 61 -1.40 14.54 -22.80
C ARG A 61 -1.71 14.18 -21.35
N TRP A 62 -0.71 13.80 -20.56
CA TRP A 62 -0.91 13.49 -19.13
C TRP A 62 -1.21 14.72 -18.28
N ASP A 63 -0.97 15.93 -18.80
CA ASP A 63 -1.33 17.19 -18.12
C ASP A 63 -2.85 17.33 -17.98
N ASP A 64 -3.61 16.86 -18.96
CA ASP A 64 -5.07 16.95 -19.00
C ASP A 64 -5.77 15.64 -18.59
N ALA A 65 -5.11 14.50 -18.81
CA ALA A 65 -5.63 13.17 -18.52
C ALA A 65 -4.53 12.29 -17.91
N PRO A 66 -4.46 12.16 -16.56
CA PRO A 66 -3.41 11.41 -15.89
C PRO A 66 -3.29 9.98 -16.45
N ALA A 67 -2.07 9.55 -16.73
CA ALA A 67 -1.83 8.19 -17.20
C ALA A 67 -2.31 7.15 -16.18
N THR A 68 -2.90 6.06 -16.66
CA THR A 68 -3.12 4.89 -15.83
C THR A 68 -1.77 4.29 -15.46
N ARG A 69 -1.53 4.09 -14.16
CA ARG A 69 -0.33 3.42 -13.67
C ARG A 69 -0.35 1.97 -14.18
N GLY A 70 0.63 1.61 -15.00
CA GLY A 70 0.72 0.27 -15.56
C GLY A 70 1.66 -0.60 -14.71
N PRO A 71 1.18 -1.65 -14.01
CA PRO A 71 2.07 -2.58 -13.31
C PRO A 71 3.03 -3.31 -14.27
N LEU A 72 2.73 -3.29 -15.57
CA LEU A 72 3.52 -3.87 -16.66
C LEU A 72 4.56 -2.92 -17.25
N ALA A 73 4.72 -1.70 -16.73
CA ALA A 73 5.72 -0.76 -17.22
C ALA A 73 7.14 -1.34 -17.05
N ARG A 74 7.94 -1.25 -18.11
CA ARG A 74 9.32 -1.76 -18.14
C ARG A 74 10.36 -0.66 -18.37
N HIS A 75 9.92 0.49 -18.86
CA HIS A 75 10.73 1.62 -19.27
C HIS A 75 9.93 2.91 -19.09
N LEU A 76 10.62 4.04 -19.00
CA LEU A 76 9.98 5.35 -19.03
C LEU A 76 9.53 5.66 -20.47
N ARG A 77 8.49 6.46 -20.62
CA ARG A 77 7.98 6.87 -21.93
C ARG A 77 9.00 7.72 -22.67
N GLU A 78 9.57 8.72 -22.02
CA GLU A 78 10.62 9.60 -22.56
C GLU A 78 11.69 9.85 -21.48
N GLU A 79 12.62 8.92 -21.30
CA GLU A 79 13.72 9.05 -20.33
C GLU A 79 14.69 10.17 -20.76
N VAL A 80 14.91 11.16 -19.87
CA VAL A 80 15.82 12.29 -20.14
C VAL A 80 17.10 12.24 -19.32
N VAL A 81 17.00 11.78 -18.07
CA VAL A 81 18.13 11.73 -17.15
C VAL A 81 18.06 10.46 -16.35
N ARG A 82 19.22 9.82 -16.22
CA ARG A 82 19.47 8.68 -15.35
C ARG A 82 20.69 8.97 -14.50
N VAL A 83 20.55 8.79 -13.19
CA VAL A 83 21.62 9.01 -12.24
C VAL A 83 21.88 7.74 -11.44
N PRO A 84 23.15 7.39 -11.18
CA PRO A 84 23.49 6.27 -10.32
C PRO A 84 23.00 6.56 -8.89
N ILE A 85 22.55 5.50 -8.22
CA ILE A 85 22.24 5.52 -6.79
C ILE A 85 23.43 4.89 -6.08
N ALA A 86 24.17 5.68 -5.31
CA ALA A 86 25.28 5.19 -4.52
C ALA A 86 24.78 4.49 -3.25
N PRO A 87 25.57 3.61 -2.61
CA PRO A 87 25.21 3.00 -1.34
C PRO A 87 24.84 4.03 -0.26
N GLU A 88 25.47 5.19 -0.25
CA GLU A 88 25.23 6.28 0.70
C GLU A 88 23.88 6.99 0.49
N ASP A 89 23.29 6.84 -0.69
CA ASP A 89 21.95 7.36 -1.00
C ASP A 89 20.84 6.43 -0.46
N ILE A 90 21.20 5.23 0.01
CA ILE A 90 20.28 4.21 0.52
C ILE A 90 20.43 4.10 2.04
N THR A 91 19.33 4.26 2.76
CA THR A 91 19.26 4.14 4.22
C THR A 91 18.21 3.11 4.62
N TYR A 92 18.58 2.13 5.45
CA TYR A 92 17.59 1.26 6.09
C TYR A 92 16.84 2.04 7.16
N LEU A 93 15.53 1.83 7.28
CA LEU A 93 14.69 2.53 8.26
C LEU A 93 14.18 1.54 9.32
N GLY A 94 14.40 1.86 10.59
CA GLY A 94 13.84 1.15 11.72
C GLY A 94 12.42 1.63 12.09
N GLU A 95 12.10 1.47 13.37
CA GLU A 95 10.90 2.02 13.97
C GLU A 95 10.94 3.56 13.94
N GLY A 96 9.79 4.20 13.73
CA GLY A 96 9.69 5.67 13.71
C GLY A 96 10.45 6.38 12.57
N ASP A 97 10.87 5.66 11.52
CA ASP A 97 11.72 6.17 10.44
C ASP A 97 13.17 6.47 10.85
N GLU A 98 13.63 5.93 11.98
CA GLU A 98 15.01 6.12 12.41
C GLU A 98 16.00 5.36 11.52
N PRO A 99 17.13 5.98 11.10
CA PRO A 99 18.15 5.29 10.32
C PRO A 99 18.71 4.06 11.04
N SER A 100 18.80 2.94 10.34
CA SER A 100 19.37 1.68 10.82
C SER A 100 20.66 1.34 10.08
N ARG A 101 21.64 0.79 10.81
CA ARG A 101 22.86 0.21 10.24
C ARG A 101 22.67 -1.23 9.80
N GLU A 102 21.66 -1.90 10.33
CA GLU A 102 21.31 -3.27 9.98
C GLU A 102 20.18 -3.27 8.94
N PRO A 103 20.15 -4.23 7.99
CA PRO A 103 19.05 -4.36 7.05
C PRO A 103 17.71 -4.50 7.77
N THR A 104 16.74 -3.68 7.37
CA THR A 104 15.36 -3.77 7.84
C THR A 104 14.41 -4.01 6.66
N PRO A 105 13.13 -4.33 6.91
CA PRO A 105 12.12 -4.42 5.86
C PRO A 105 11.75 -3.06 5.24
N ARG A 106 12.48 -1.98 5.52
CA ARG A 106 12.19 -0.64 5.03
C ARG A 106 13.48 0.02 4.56
N LEU A 107 13.43 0.66 3.39
CA LEU A 107 14.56 1.43 2.87
C LEU A 107 14.08 2.77 2.34
N GLU A 108 14.92 3.78 2.48
CA GLU A 108 14.78 5.09 1.87
C GLU A 108 15.92 5.31 0.89
N ILE A 109 15.59 5.84 -0.28
CA ILE A 109 16.53 6.31 -1.28
C ILE A 109 16.39 7.82 -1.34
N ARG A 110 17.50 8.55 -1.32
CA ARG A 110 17.51 10.00 -1.48
C ARG A 110 18.45 10.41 -2.62
N VAL A 111 17.88 10.91 -3.70
CA VAL A 111 18.64 11.32 -4.90
C VAL A 111 18.50 12.82 -5.12
N ARG A 112 19.58 13.46 -5.58
CA ARG A 112 19.58 14.87 -6.02
C ARG A 112 19.88 14.96 -7.52
N LEU A 113 19.06 15.70 -8.25
CA LEU A 113 19.21 15.96 -9.67
C LEU A 113 19.30 17.48 -9.90
N ALA A 114 20.42 17.94 -10.43
CA ALA A 114 20.64 19.33 -10.81
C ALA A 114 20.29 19.54 -12.28
N TRP A 115 19.72 20.70 -12.60
CA TRP A 115 19.25 21.03 -13.95
C TRP A 115 19.88 22.32 -14.43
N GLU A 116 20.64 22.24 -15.51
CA GLU A 116 21.28 23.40 -16.15
C GLU A 116 20.36 24.09 -17.16
N THR A 117 19.34 23.40 -17.63
CA THR A 117 18.36 23.95 -18.57
C THR A 117 16.95 23.72 -18.05
N PRO A 118 15.97 24.55 -18.45
CA PRO A 118 14.58 24.33 -18.07
C PRO A 118 14.10 22.96 -18.54
N GLN A 119 13.45 22.23 -17.63
CA GLN A 119 12.97 20.88 -17.89
C GLN A 119 11.54 20.71 -17.39
N VAL A 120 10.75 19.89 -18.10
CA VAL A 120 9.46 19.41 -17.62
C VAL A 120 9.54 17.91 -17.37
N LEU A 121 9.19 17.48 -16.16
CA LEU A 121 9.15 16.05 -15.78
C LEU A 121 7.73 15.62 -15.46
N ARG A 122 7.38 14.39 -15.85
CA ARG A 122 6.07 13.76 -15.55
C ARG A 122 6.20 12.35 -15.01
N GLU A 123 7.38 11.75 -15.11
CA GLU A 123 7.56 10.39 -14.64
C GLU A 123 8.95 10.12 -14.08
N PHE A 124 9.05 9.03 -13.32
CA PHE A 124 10.31 8.44 -12.92
C PHE A 124 10.19 6.96 -12.60
N GLY A 125 11.34 6.31 -12.51
CA GLY A 125 11.45 4.92 -12.06
C GLY A 125 12.80 4.65 -11.41
N VAL A 126 12.80 3.69 -10.49
CA VAL A 126 14.00 3.11 -9.90
C VAL A 126 14.32 1.81 -10.64
N PHE A 127 15.60 1.62 -10.97
CA PHE A 127 16.08 0.50 -11.77
C PHE A 127 17.15 -0.29 -11.02
N GLY A 128 17.11 -1.61 -11.17
CA GLY A 128 18.06 -2.55 -10.58
C GLY A 128 18.38 -3.73 -11.50
N GLY A 129 18.96 -4.77 -10.94
CA GLY A 129 19.38 -5.96 -11.69
C GLY A 129 20.63 -5.70 -12.52
N ASP A 130 20.47 -5.81 -13.82
CA ASP A 130 21.46 -5.59 -14.87
C ASP A 130 21.43 -4.15 -15.44
N ALA A 131 20.84 -3.21 -14.70
CA ALA A 131 20.78 -1.80 -15.11
C ALA A 131 22.18 -1.22 -15.34
N THR A 132 22.28 -0.41 -16.39
CA THR A 132 23.47 0.35 -16.77
C THR A 132 23.12 1.84 -16.91
N GLU A 133 24.09 2.65 -17.30
CA GLU A 133 23.91 4.07 -17.61
C GLU A 133 23.07 4.29 -18.88
N ALA A 134 22.92 3.27 -19.73
CA ALA A 134 22.09 3.39 -20.92
C ALA A 134 20.61 3.54 -20.55
N ALA A 135 19.92 4.43 -21.27
CA ALA A 135 18.50 4.66 -21.07
C ALA A 135 17.69 3.38 -21.21
N ASN A 136 16.63 3.25 -20.40
CA ASN A 136 15.73 2.09 -20.38
C ASN A 136 16.42 0.72 -20.16
N SER A 137 17.63 0.70 -19.62
CA SER A 137 18.33 -0.54 -19.26
C SER A 137 17.95 -1.05 -17.87
N GLY A 138 18.07 -2.37 -17.70
CA GLY A 138 17.84 -3.07 -16.44
C GLY A 138 16.38 -3.38 -16.15
N ARG A 139 16.10 -3.67 -14.88
CA ARG A 139 14.76 -4.01 -14.40
C ARG A 139 14.19 -2.85 -13.62
N MET A 140 13.08 -2.29 -14.11
CA MET A 140 12.31 -1.29 -13.38
C MET A 140 11.70 -1.94 -12.12
N ILE A 141 11.80 -1.25 -10.99
CA ILE A 141 11.30 -1.70 -9.68
C ILE A 141 9.99 -0.99 -9.36
N ASN A 142 9.93 0.31 -9.63
CA ASN A 142 8.71 1.11 -9.54
C ASN A 142 8.57 2.04 -10.73
N HIS A 143 7.35 2.50 -10.96
CA HIS A 143 7.02 3.54 -11.92
C HIS A 143 6.06 4.54 -11.28
N VAL A 144 6.31 5.81 -11.54
CA VAL A 144 5.42 6.88 -11.14
C VAL A 144 5.19 7.79 -12.32
N VAL A 145 3.92 8.01 -12.64
CA VAL A 145 3.46 9.19 -13.37
C VAL A 145 2.89 10.17 -12.36
N HIS A 146 3.35 11.41 -12.40
CA HIS A 146 2.98 12.48 -11.47
C HIS A 146 2.61 13.76 -12.23
N ASP A 147 2.05 14.72 -11.48
CA ASP A 147 1.69 16.02 -12.03
C ASP A 147 2.91 16.71 -12.62
N ARG A 148 2.68 17.56 -13.63
CA ARG A 148 3.71 18.32 -14.33
C ARG A 148 4.64 19.04 -13.36
N LEU A 149 5.92 18.64 -13.35
CA LEU A 149 6.96 19.28 -12.56
C LEU A 149 7.83 20.15 -13.49
N ASN A 150 7.68 21.47 -13.39
CA ASN A 150 8.51 22.42 -14.13
C ASN A 150 9.76 22.76 -13.31
N LEU A 151 10.92 22.46 -13.87
CA LEU A 151 12.23 22.75 -13.30
C LEU A 151 12.86 23.90 -14.07
N GLY A 152 13.27 24.93 -13.35
CA GLY A 152 13.99 26.06 -13.94
C GLY A 152 15.47 25.75 -14.11
N GLU A 153 16.15 26.55 -14.92
CA GLU A 153 17.61 26.59 -14.98
C GLU A 153 18.21 26.81 -13.59
N GLY A 154 19.27 26.06 -13.28
CA GLY A 154 19.97 26.06 -11.99
C GLY A 154 19.16 25.47 -10.84
N SER A 155 18.01 24.82 -11.10
CA SER A 155 17.22 24.18 -10.05
C SER A 155 17.78 22.81 -9.66
N THR A 156 17.49 22.37 -8.43
CA THR A 156 17.82 21.04 -7.93
C THR A 156 16.56 20.36 -7.43
N LEU A 157 16.24 19.19 -7.98
CA LEU A 157 15.23 18.27 -7.48
C LEU A 157 15.88 17.31 -6.49
N THR A 158 15.42 17.30 -5.25
CA THR A 158 15.70 16.21 -4.31
C THR A 158 14.48 15.30 -4.24
N ARG A 159 14.67 14.01 -4.49
CA ARG A 159 13.61 13.01 -4.44
C ARG A 159 13.92 12.00 -3.34
N GLN A 160 12.93 11.75 -2.49
CA GLN A 160 12.96 10.66 -1.52
C GLN A 160 11.97 9.59 -1.93
N ILE A 161 12.40 8.34 -1.93
CA ILE A 161 11.59 7.18 -2.25
C ILE A 161 11.74 6.19 -1.11
N ARG A 162 10.63 5.67 -0.59
CA ARG A 162 10.64 4.60 0.39
C ARG A 162 10.06 3.34 -0.20
N PHE A 163 10.66 2.22 0.15
CA PHE A 163 10.09 0.91 -0.06
C PHE A 163 9.93 0.20 1.28
N SER A 164 8.79 -0.46 1.44
CA SER A 164 8.49 -1.31 2.59
C SER A 164 8.13 -2.71 2.09
N PHE A 165 8.84 -3.71 2.61
CA PHE A 165 8.69 -5.12 2.27
C PHE A 165 7.88 -5.80 3.37
N GLY A 166 6.72 -6.37 3.01
CA GLY A 166 5.80 -6.98 3.97
C GLY A 166 4.35 -6.80 3.55
N GLN A 167 3.44 -7.59 4.13
CA GLN A 167 2.01 -7.35 3.94
C GLN A 167 1.59 -6.07 4.67
N GLY A 168 1.29 -5.01 3.91
CA GLY A 168 0.85 -3.71 4.39
C GLY A 168 2.02 -2.75 4.67
N GLY A 169 2.34 -1.88 3.71
CA GLY A 169 3.30 -0.80 3.94
C GLY A 169 2.73 0.21 4.94
N LEU A 170 3.58 0.66 5.86
CA LEU A 170 3.38 1.77 6.82
C LEU A 170 2.55 1.52 8.09
N GLY A 171 2.43 0.28 8.56
CA GLY A 171 2.09 -0.01 9.96
C GLY A 171 3.02 -1.11 10.49
N HIS A 172 3.24 -1.22 11.80
CA HIS A 172 3.80 -2.47 12.31
C HIS A 172 2.97 -3.61 11.71
N TRP A 173 3.58 -4.73 11.38
CA TRP A 173 2.83 -5.92 10.96
C TRP A 173 1.80 -6.40 12.01
N LEU A 174 1.90 -5.84 13.23
CA LEU A 174 1.00 -5.96 14.36
C LEU A 174 -0.11 -4.91 14.41
N ASP A 175 0.06 -3.77 13.74
CA ASP A 175 -0.92 -2.69 13.72
C ASP A 175 -2.05 -3.07 12.75
N PRO A 176 -3.29 -3.20 13.24
CA PRO A 176 -4.43 -3.39 12.38
C PRO A 176 -4.60 -2.21 11.44
N ALA A 177 -5.17 -2.47 10.26
CA ALA A 177 -5.50 -1.40 9.32
C ALA A 177 -6.50 -0.41 9.97
N GLU A 178 -6.23 0.89 9.85
CA GLU A 178 -7.15 1.92 10.33
C GLU A 178 -8.49 1.82 9.58
N HIS A 179 -9.54 1.44 10.30
CA HIS A 179 -10.88 1.25 9.77
C HIS A 179 -11.92 1.50 10.87
N TRP A 180 -13.10 2.02 10.51
CA TRP A 180 -14.15 2.32 11.51
C TRP A 180 -14.61 1.05 12.25
N LEU A 181 -14.57 -0.11 11.57
CA LEU A 181 -14.84 -1.42 12.16
C LEU A 181 -13.97 -1.69 13.39
N GLY A 182 -12.78 -1.08 13.45
CA GLY A 182 -11.89 -1.17 14.60
C GLY A 182 -12.49 -0.59 15.88
N GLN A 183 -13.38 0.40 15.76
CA GLN A 183 -14.04 1.05 16.90
C GLN A 183 -15.33 0.33 17.33
N GLU A 184 -15.74 -0.70 16.60
CA GLU A 184 -16.94 -1.47 16.91
C GLU A 184 -16.70 -2.50 18.01
N ASP A 185 -17.76 -2.94 18.67
CA ASP A 185 -17.72 -3.96 19.72
C ASP A 185 -17.09 -5.26 19.20
N ALA A 186 -16.20 -5.87 19.99
CA ALA A 186 -15.51 -7.12 19.67
C ALA A 186 -16.49 -8.28 19.35
N ARG A 187 -17.76 -8.21 19.77
CA ARG A 187 -18.86 -9.12 19.38
C ARG A 187 -19.12 -9.21 17.88
N LEU A 188 -18.61 -8.27 17.09
CA LEU A 188 -18.67 -8.37 15.64
C LEU A 188 -17.75 -9.48 15.10
N VAL A 189 -16.73 -9.92 15.85
CA VAL A 189 -15.85 -11.01 15.44
C VAL A 189 -16.53 -12.36 15.63
N ASP A 190 -16.44 -13.22 14.62
CA ASP A 190 -17.01 -14.57 14.67
C ASP A 190 -16.36 -15.41 15.79
N GLY A 191 -17.21 -16.07 16.60
CA GLY A 191 -16.80 -16.81 17.79
C GLY A 191 -16.87 -16.00 19.10
N VAL A 192 -17.16 -14.69 19.05
CA VAL A 192 -17.35 -13.86 20.25
C VAL A 192 -18.81 -13.84 20.69
N GLY A 193 -19.25 -14.93 21.33
CA GLY A 193 -20.55 -14.98 22.03
C GLY A 193 -20.57 -14.19 23.35
N ASP A 194 -21.72 -14.13 24.03
CA ASP A 194 -21.88 -13.31 25.25
C ASP A 194 -20.87 -13.62 26.37
N ALA A 195 -20.56 -14.91 26.58
CA ALA A 195 -19.59 -15.34 27.57
C ALA A 195 -18.17 -14.87 27.23
N MET A 196 -17.75 -15.04 25.96
CA MET A 196 -16.44 -14.59 25.49
C MET A 196 -16.34 -13.06 25.51
N ALA A 197 -17.39 -12.36 25.07
CA ALA A 197 -17.45 -10.90 25.14
C ALA A 197 -17.28 -10.39 26.57
N SER A 198 -17.94 -11.04 27.55
CA SER A 198 -17.79 -10.67 28.96
C SER A 198 -16.36 -10.90 29.47
N ALA A 199 -15.72 -12.00 29.05
CA ALA A 199 -14.33 -12.28 29.40
C ALA A 199 -13.34 -11.29 28.78
N LEU A 200 -13.54 -10.90 27.51
CA LEU A 200 -12.74 -9.88 26.82
C LEU A 200 -12.87 -8.51 27.50
N ARG A 201 -14.11 -8.09 27.84
CA ARG A 201 -14.36 -6.85 28.59
C ARG A 201 -13.69 -6.85 29.95
N GLY A 202 -13.67 -7.98 30.64
CA GLY A 202 -12.93 -8.15 31.90
C GLY A 202 -11.42 -7.92 31.77
N GLN A 203 -10.86 -8.02 30.55
CA GLN A 203 -9.46 -7.72 30.22
C GLN A 203 -9.28 -6.33 29.59
N GLY A 204 -10.33 -5.51 29.51
CA GLY A 204 -10.28 -4.21 28.85
C GLY A 204 -10.30 -4.27 27.32
N ILE A 205 -10.56 -5.44 26.73
CA ILE A 205 -10.70 -5.60 25.28
C ILE A 205 -12.19 -5.43 24.93
N LEU A 206 -12.56 -4.22 24.47
CA LEU A 206 -13.94 -3.84 24.18
C LEU A 206 -14.24 -3.86 22.68
N THR A 207 -13.24 -3.52 21.87
CA THR A 207 -13.38 -3.25 20.44
C THR A 207 -12.66 -4.27 19.55
N VAL A 208 -13.02 -4.30 18.26
CA VAL A 208 -12.32 -5.12 17.26
C VAL A 208 -10.84 -4.71 17.16
N ASN A 209 -10.53 -3.42 17.26
CA ASN A 209 -9.15 -2.93 17.20
C ASN A 209 -8.34 -3.40 18.41
N GLU A 210 -8.87 -3.25 19.62
CA GLU A 210 -8.22 -3.74 20.86
C GLU A 210 -7.98 -5.25 20.79
N LEU A 211 -8.96 -6.01 20.28
CA LEU A 211 -8.80 -7.45 20.07
C LEU A 211 -7.75 -7.77 19.01
N ALA A 212 -7.61 -6.95 17.97
CA ALA A 212 -6.60 -7.14 16.93
C ALA A 212 -5.17 -6.84 17.42
N VAL A 213 -4.98 -5.89 18.34
CA VAL A 213 -3.65 -5.54 18.88
C VAL A 213 -3.26 -6.32 20.12
N CYS A 214 -4.17 -7.05 20.77
CA CYS A 214 -3.86 -7.75 22.01
C CYS A 214 -2.71 -8.75 21.85
N GLU A 215 -2.01 -9.00 22.95
CA GLU A 215 -0.86 -9.90 23.05
C GLU A 215 -1.25 -11.15 23.86
N PRO A 216 -1.65 -12.28 23.22
CA PRO A 216 -2.23 -13.44 23.91
C PRO A 216 -1.34 -14.11 24.96
N LEU A 217 -0.03 -13.83 24.96
CA LEU A 217 0.89 -14.32 25.98
C LEU A 217 0.97 -13.40 27.21
N ASN A 218 0.80 -12.09 27.00
CA ASN A 218 0.94 -11.07 28.04
C ASN A 218 -0.43 -10.69 28.63
N ASP A 219 -1.47 -10.66 27.80
CA ASP A 219 -2.86 -10.35 28.17
C ASP A 219 -3.64 -11.60 28.61
N ARG A 220 -2.95 -12.55 29.27
CA ARG A 220 -3.59 -13.79 29.76
C ARG A 220 -4.47 -13.48 30.96
N GLY A 221 -5.72 -13.13 30.72
CA GLY A 221 -6.78 -13.22 31.71
C GLY A 221 -7.45 -14.61 31.72
N PRO A 222 -8.77 -14.71 32.00
CA PRO A 222 -9.47 -16.00 32.08
C PRO A 222 -9.68 -16.69 30.72
N ILE A 223 -9.28 -16.07 29.61
CA ILE A 223 -9.52 -16.61 28.26
C ILE A 223 -8.41 -17.60 27.91
N PRO A 224 -8.74 -18.83 27.48
CA PRO A 224 -7.73 -19.78 27.02
C PRO A 224 -6.94 -19.24 25.83
N LEU A 225 -5.63 -19.54 25.78
CA LEU A 225 -4.70 -18.98 24.79
C LEU A 225 -5.15 -19.20 23.33
N ILE A 226 -5.55 -20.43 23.00
CA ILE A 226 -5.86 -20.81 21.62
C ILE A 226 -7.07 -20.02 21.09
N PRO A 227 -8.22 -19.96 21.79
CA PRO A 227 -9.32 -19.05 21.46
C PRO A 227 -8.89 -17.60 21.29
N LEU A 228 -8.07 -17.05 22.20
CA LEU A 228 -7.64 -15.65 22.10
C LEU A 228 -6.79 -15.39 20.85
N VAL A 229 -5.90 -16.33 20.49
CA VAL A 229 -5.10 -16.27 19.25
C VAL A 229 -5.99 -16.31 18.01
N GLU A 230 -7.01 -17.18 18.00
CA GLU A 230 -7.96 -17.29 16.89
C GLU A 230 -8.76 -15.99 16.71
N LEU A 231 -9.35 -15.48 17.79
CA LEU A 231 -10.16 -14.26 17.78
C LEU A 231 -9.35 -13.04 17.34
N ARG A 232 -8.12 -12.90 17.83
CA ARG A 232 -7.19 -11.86 17.36
C ARG A 232 -6.92 -11.98 15.87
N SER A 233 -6.71 -13.20 15.37
CA SER A 233 -6.42 -13.45 13.96
C SER A 233 -7.62 -13.07 13.07
N LYS A 234 -8.84 -13.40 13.51
CA LYS A 234 -10.08 -12.98 12.84
C LYS A 234 -10.27 -11.47 12.85
N ALA A 235 -10.04 -10.80 13.98
CA ALA A 235 -10.12 -9.34 14.07
C ALA A 235 -9.16 -8.65 13.09
N ARG A 236 -7.91 -9.13 13.00
CA ARG A 236 -6.91 -8.63 12.03
C ARG A 236 -7.32 -8.87 10.58
N LEU A 237 -7.82 -10.07 10.28
CA LEU A 237 -8.33 -10.40 8.95
C LEU A 237 -9.46 -9.45 8.56
N ALA A 238 -10.44 -9.24 9.44
CA ALA A 238 -11.55 -8.34 9.19
C ALA A 238 -11.10 -6.90 8.88
N LEU A 239 -10.25 -6.32 9.72
CA LEU A 239 -9.79 -4.94 9.56
C LEU A 239 -8.99 -4.76 8.27
N ARG A 240 -8.08 -5.69 7.96
CA ARG A 240 -7.29 -5.65 6.74
C ARG A 240 -8.16 -5.81 5.49
N THR A 241 -9.01 -6.83 5.48
CA THR A 241 -9.88 -7.11 4.33
C THR A 241 -10.84 -5.96 4.07
N ALA A 242 -11.47 -5.40 5.09
CA ALA A 242 -12.37 -4.25 4.95
C ALA A 242 -11.63 -3.01 4.41
N ALA A 243 -10.45 -2.71 4.98
CA ALA A 243 -9.63 -1.57 4.54
C ALA A 243 -9.15 -1.67 3.08
N GLU A 244 -9.08 -2.88 2.52
CA GLU A 244 -8.71 -3.12 1.12
C GLU A 244 -9.86 -2.94 0.13
N ILE A 245 -11.14 -2.95 0.57
CA ILE A 245 -12.29 -2.90 -0.34
C ILE A 245 -12.33 -1.56 -1.07
N ARG A 246 -12.18 -1.58 -2.40
CA ARG A 246 -12.28 -0.44 -3.31
C ARG A 246 -13.06 -0.92 -4.53
N VAL A 247 -14.27 -0.42 -4.67
CA VAL A 247 -15.19 -0.86 -5.73
C VAL A 247 -15.97 0.32 -6.31
N SER A 248 -16.45 0.12 -7.52
CA SER A 248 -17.33 1.01 -8.26
C SER A 248 -18.67 1.23 -7.54
N ASP A 249 -19.27 2.40 -7.79
CA ASP A 249 -20.51 2.85 -7.12
C ASP A 249 -21.69 1.87 -7.22
N GLY A 250 -21.74 1.08 -8.29
CA GLY A 250 -22.78 0.08 -8.52
C GLY A 250 -22.85 -1.00 -7.43
N PHE A 251 -21.74 -1.30 -6.76
CA PHE A 251 -21.70 -2.29 -5.67
C PHE A 251 -22.09 -1.72 -4.31
N LEU A 252 -22.00 -0.39 -4.12
CA LEU A 252 -22.12 0.22 -2.79
C LEU A 252 -23.49 0.02 -2.13
N ARG A 253 -24.54 -0.24 -2.92
CA ARG A 253 -25.91 -0.45 -2.40
C ARG A 253 -26.18 -1.89 -1.99
N LEU A 254 -25.32 -2.82 -2.37
CA LEU A 254 -25.48 -4.22 -2.03
C LEU A 254 -25.08 -4.44 -0.58
N THR A 255 -25.81 -5.32 0.10
CA THR A 255 -25.36 -5.93 1.35
C THR A 255 -24.23 -6.92 1.06
N ALA A 256 -23.37 -7.15 2.05
CA ALA A 256 -22.34 -8.19 1.94
C ALA A 256 -22.97 -9.56 1.65
N TRP A 257 -24.14 -9.85 2.21
CA TRP A 257 -24.87 -11.09 1.95
C TRP A 257 -25.38 -11.22 0.51
N GLU A 258 -25.92 -10.15 -0.08
CA GLU A 258 -26.30 -10.16 -1.50
C GLU A 258 -25.10 -10.42 -2.41
N VAL A 259 -23.91 -9.89 -2.07
CA VAL A 259 -22.67 -10.17 -2.80
C VAL A 259 -22.31 -11.66 -2.75
N LEU A 260 -22.53 -12.35 -1.63
CA LEU A 260 -22.21 -13.77 -1.51
C LEU A 260 -23.21 -14.67 -2.23
N LEU A 261 -24.49 -14.34 -2.16
CA LEU A 261 -25.55 -15.17 -2.76
C LEU A 261 -25.72 -14.96 -4.26
N THR A 262 -25.40 -13.77 -4.77
CA THR A 262 -25.63 -13.46 -6.19
C THR A 262 -24.48 -14.00 -7.05
N PRO A 263 -24.76 -14.72 -8.16
CA PRO A 263 -23.71 -15.17 -9.08
C PRO A 263 -22.87 -14.00 -9.61
N THR A 264 -21.56 -14.20 -9.74
CA THR A 264 -20.60 -13.13 -10.10
C THR A 264 -20.96 -12.39 -11.40
N ALA A 265 -21.41 -13.10 -12.43
CA ALA A 265 -21.83 -12.48 -13.69
C ALA A 265 -23.06 -11.58 -13.51
N THR A 266 -24.00 -11.98 -12.66
CA THR A 266 -25.20 -11.19 -12.33
C THR A 266 -24.85 -9.97 -11.49
N LEU A 267 -23.92 -10.10 -10.54
CA LEU A 267 -23.39 -8.96 -9.77
C LEU A 267 -22.77 -7.91 -10.67
N ALA A 268 -21.88 -8.32 -11.56
CA ALA A 268 -21.21 -7.43 -12.51
C ALA A 268 -22.23 -6.71 -13.42
N LEU A 269 -23.22 -7.44 -13.93
CA LEU A 269 -24.28 -6.88 -14.76
C LEU A 269 -25.11 -5.83 -14.01
N ASN A 270 -25.56 -6.15 -12.78
CA ASN A 270 -26.40 -5.25 -11.98
C ASN A 270 -25.64 -4.01 -11.51
N ALA A 271 -24.34 -4.14 -11.23
CA ALA A 271 -23.48 -3.03 -10.81
C ALA A 271 -22.92 -2.22 -12.00
N HIS A 272 -23.20 -2.61 -13.25
CA HIS A 272 -22.58 -2.05 -14.45
C HIS A 272 -21.04 -2.01 -14.37
N ALA A 273 -20.45 -3.11 -13.87
CA ALA A 273 -19.02 -3.22 -13.58
C ALA A 273 -18.40 -4.46 -14.25
N ASP A 274 -17.08 -4.58 -14.18
CA ASP A 274 -16.35 -5.72 -14.73
C ASP A 274 -16.54 -7.00 -13.90
N VAL A 275 -16.55 -8.16 -14.56
CA VAL A 275 -16.71 -9.47 -13.88
C VAL A 275 -15.55 -9.75 -12.92
N THR A 276 -14.35 -9.27 -13.21
CA THR A 276 -13.17 -9.40 -12.35
C THR A 276 -13.34 -8.60 -11.07
N GLU A 277 -13.90 -7.39 -11.15
CA GLU A 277 -14.18 -6.56 -9.98
C GLU A 277 -15.24 -7.21 -9.08
N ALA A 278 -16.31 -7.76 -9.67
CA ALA A 278 -17.32 -8.52 -8.94
C ALA A 278 -16.76 -9.78 -8.27
N ALA A 279 -15.88 -10.52 -8.97
CA ALA A 279 -15.22 -11.71 -8.43
C ALA A 279 -14.32 -11.36 -7.23
N TRP A 280 -13.53 -10.30 -7.39
CA TRP A 280 -12.65 -9.78 -6.35
C TRP A 280 -13.43 -9.31 -5.12
N LEU A 281 -14.52 -8.54 -5.31
CA LEU A 281 -15.37 -8.12 -4.20
C LEU A 281 -15.96 -9.32 -3.46
N ARG A 282 -16.46 -10.32 -4.19
CA ARG A 282 -17.00 -11.55 -3.60
C ARG A 282 -15.96 -12.30 -2.78
N GLU A 283 -14.71 -12.37 -3.24
CA GLU A 283 -13.60 -12.95 -2.49
C GLU A 283 -13.36 -12.20 -1.17
N LYS A 284 -13.33 -10.86 -1.22
CA LYS A 284 -13.15 -10.02 -0.03
C LYS A 284 -14.29 -10.19 0.97
N ILE A 285 -15.54 -10.18 0.51
CA ILE A 285 -16.69 -10.42 1.40
C ILE A 285 -16.66 -11.84 1.96
N GLY A 286 -16.24 -12.85 1.19
CA GLY A 286 -16.07 -14.21 1.68
C GLY A 286 -15.01 -14.32 2.80
N ALA A 287 -13.91 -13.57 2.69
CA ALA A 287 -12.93 -13.49 3.78
C ALA A 287 -13.49 -12.79 5.02
N LEU A 288 -14.37 -11.78 4.86
CA LEU A 288 -15.08 -11.17 5.99
C LEU A 288 -16.05 -12.15 6.66
N GLU A 289 -16.75 -13.02 5.91
CA GLU A 289 -17.66 -14.06 6.45
C GLU A 289 -16.95 -15.01 7.42
N VAL A 290 -15.66 -15.29 7.19
CA VAL A 290 -14.84 -16.13 8.08
C VAL A 290 -14.46 -15.40 9.37
N ALA A 291 -14.38 -14.07 9.32
CA ALA A 291 -13.84 -13.25 10.40
C ALA A 291 -14.92 -12.59 11.27
N LEU A 292 -16.06 -12.23 10.68
CA LEU A 292 -17.12 -11.45 11.30
C LEU A 292 -18.39 -12.26 11.45
N ASN A 293 -19.22 -11.86 12.41
CA ASN A 293 -20.48 -12.54 12.65
C ASN A 293 -21.44 -12.35 11.46
N HIS A 294 -22.12 -13.44 11.12
CA HIS A 294 -23.03 -13.50 9.98
C HIS A 294 -24.22 -12.51 10.10
N HIS A 295 -24.75 -12.29 11.31
CA HIS A 295 -25.86 -11.36 11.52
C HIS A 295 -25.50 -9.90 11.19
N PHE A 296 -24.25 -9.50 11.43
CA PHE A 296 -23.72 -8.20 11.06
C PHE A 296 -23.54 -8.11 9.55
N LEU A 297 -22.88 -9.11 8.94
CA LEU A 297 -22.63 -9.12 7.49
C LEU A 297 -23.91 -9.16 6.65
N SER A 298 -24.96 -9.81 7.14
CA SER A 298 -26.27 -9.81 6.46
C SER A 298 -26.96 -8.45 6.42
N ARG A 299 -26.51 -7.49 7.21
CA ARG A 299 -27.10 -6.15 7.32
C ARG A 299 -26.21 -5.04 6.81
N VAL A 300 -24.89 -5.24 6.82
CA VAL A 300 -23.93 -4.23 6.40
C VAL A 300 -23.87 -4.14 4.87
N THR A 301 -23.92 -2.92 4.38
CA THR A 301 -23.74 -2.60 2.96
C THR A 301 -22.26 -2.48 2.60
N VAL A 302 -21.93 -2.71 1.33
CA VAL A 302 -20.59 -2.45 0.81
C VAL A 302 -20.22 -0.98 0.99
N ARG A 303 -21.18 -0.05 0.90
CA ARG A 303 -20.97 1.37 1.23
C ARG A 303 -20.43 1.56 2.64
N GLU A 304 -21.04 0.92 3.62
CA GLU A 304 -20.59 1.03 5.01
C GLU A 304 -19.22 0.39 5.20
N LEU A 305 -18.93 -0.73 4.53
CA LEU A 305 -17.61 -1.36 4.59
C LEU A 305 -16.50 -0.52 3.92
N VAL A 306 -16.82 0.29 2.91
CA VAL A 306 -15.83 1.14 2.21
C VAL A 306 -15.69 2.53 2.86
N GLY A 307 -16.76 3.04 3.46
CA GLY A 307 -16.82 4.39 4.02
C GLY A 307 -16.43 4.48 5.49
N HIS A 308 -16.27 5.70 6.01
CA HIS A 308 -16.28 5.96 7.44
C HIS A 308 -17.73 5.96 7.93
N ARG A 309 -18.09 5.08 8.89
CA ARG A 309 -19.41 5.12 9.54
C ARG A 309 -19.65 6.54 10.07
N ARG A 310 -20.69 7.22 9.56
CA ARG A 310 -21.08 8.53 10.11
C ARG A 310 -21.51 8.30 11.55
N ALA A 311 -20.82 8.93 12.49
CA ALA A 311 -21.25 8.94 13.88
C ALA A 311 -22.60 9.67 13.96
N GLY A 312 -23.68 8.96 14.30
CA GLY A 312 -24.95 9.57 14.71
C GLY A 312 -26.21 9.25 13.90
N GLU A 313 -26.46 7.98 13.56
CA GLU A 313 -27.82 7.46 13.32
C GLU A 313 -28.10 6.25 14.22
#